data_AF-X0XAV1-F1
#
_entry.id   AF-X0XAV1-F1
#
_cell.length_a   1.000
_cell.length_b   1.000
_cell.length_c   1.000
_cell.angle_alpha   90.00
_cell.angle_beta   90.00
_cell.angle_gamma   90.00
#
_symmetry.space_group_name_H-M   'P 1'
#
loop_
_entity.id
_entity.type
_entity.pdbx_description
1 polymer ?
#
loop_
_entity_poly.entity_id
_entity_poly.type
_entity_poly.pdbx_seq_one_letter_code
_entity_poly.pdbx_strand_id
1 'polypeptide(L)'
;HPIIVDGESLVVLDGMHRVAAIKKLGYRLMLVCCVNYDSPSVKVERWFRILEGGDGGTPSEALSGSDYELREASLDEIEGLMKDRKAIAGLITKDGSHAIIGPGGNIKEIYDHIGKIERALAGAGYEVGYGTDEDALTKLDSGDVPAVLAVPAITKREIVDTALANQVFIPKATRHLIPARPMSVDAPIEWLTYDPDEANELLVKHLSEKKIEHLPPGQVLDRRYDEELYIFK
;
A
#
# COMPACT_ATOMS: atom_id res chain seq x y z
N HIS A 1 13.70 -12.51 -3.30
CA HIS A 1 12.39 -12.69 -2.61
C HIS A 1 11.28 -13.01 -3.62
N PRO A 2 10.36 -13.95 -3.33
CA PRO A 2 9.17 -14.22 -4.14
C PRO A 2 8.17 -13.06 -4.06
N ILE A 3 7.37 -12.82 -5.10
CA ILE A 3 6.20 -11.93 -4.95
C ILE A 3 5.11 -12.60 -4.15
N ILE A 4 4.28 -11.83 -3.46
CA ILE A 4 3.13 -12.38 -2.73
C ILE A 4 1.90 -12.23 -3.60
N VAL A 5 1.15 -13.31 -3.77
CA VAL A 5 -0.10 -13.33 -4.55
C VAL A 5 -1.22 -13.98 -3.75
N ASP A 6 -2.44 -13.54 -4.00
CA ASP A 6 -3.62 -14.32 -3.60
C ASP A 6 -3.63 -15.65 -4.37
N GLY A 7 -3.69 -16.77 -3.66
CA GLY A 7 -3.64 -18.10 -4.26
C GLY A 7 -4.85 -18.44 -5.14
N GLU A 8 -6.00 -17.79 -4.91
CA GLU A 8 -7.21 -18.02 -5.69
C GLU A 8 -7.28 -17.12 -6.92
N SER A 9 -7.19 -15.79 -6.74
CA SER A 9 -7.34 -14.84 -7.84
C SER A 9 -6.04 -14.50 -8.59
N LEU A 10 -4.88 -14.91 -8.07
CA LEU A 10 -3.54 -14.53 -8.54
C LEU A 10 -3.26 -13.02 -8.50
N VAL A 11 -4.09 -12.25 -7.79
CA VAL A 11 -3.85 -10.82 -7.57
C VAL A 11 -2.56 -10.63 -6.79
N VAL A 12 -1.69 -9.76 -7.29
CA VAL A 12 -0.39 -9.48 -6.67
C VAL A 12 -0.62 -8.58 -5.45
N LEU A 13 -0.24 -9.06 -4.27
CA LEU A 13 -0.42 -8.38 -2.98
C LEU A 13 0.84 -7.62 -2.55
N ASP A 14 2.03 -8.11 -2.92
CA ASP A 14 3.29 -7.40 -2.72
C ASP A 14 4.32 -7.77 -3.80
N GLY A 15 5.05 -6.76 -4.28
CA GLY A 15 6.13 -6.95 -5.25
C GLY A 15 5.85 -6.50 -6.68
N MET A 16 4.98 -5.49 -6.87
CA MET A 16 4.63 -4.94 -8.18
C MET A 16 5.83 -4.51 -9.03
N HIS A 17 6.88 -3.93 -8.41
CA HIS A 17 8.11 -3.59 -9.13
C HIS A 17 8.82 -4.82 -9.70
N ARG A 18 8.81 -5.95 -8.98
CA ARG A 18 9.38 -7.21 -9.45
C ARG A 18 8.55 -7.76 -10.61
N VAL A 19 7.23 -7.65 -10.56
CA VAL A 19 6.34 -8.03 -11.66
C VAL A 19 6.68 -7.23 -12.92
N ALA A 20 6.78 -5.90 -12.79
CA ALA A 20 7.14 -5.02 -13.89
C ALA A 20 8.53 -5.34 -14.46
N ALA A 21 9.52 -5.62 -13.61
CA ALA A 21 10.87 -5.96 -14.03
C ALA A 21 10.92 -7.30 -14.79
N ILE A 22 10.35 -8.36 -14.24
CA ILE A 22 10.30 -9.70 -14.88
C ILE A 22 9.57 -9.63 -16.23
N LYS A 23 8.45 -8.91 -16.30
CA LYS A 23 7.71 -8.68 -17.55
C LYS A 23 8.55 -7.94 -18.59
N LYS A 24 9.27 -6.89 -18.18
CA LYS A 24 10.16 -6.12 -19.07
C LYS A 24 11.34 -6.94 -19.58
N LEU A 25 11.83 -7.88 -18.77
CA LEU A 25 12.91 -8.81 -19.13
C LEU A 25 12.44 -9.98 -20.02
N GLY A 26 11.13 -10.12 -20.27
CA GLY A 26 10.58 -11.14 -21.17
C GLY A 26 10.48 -12.54 -20.58
N TYR A 27 10.61 -12.69 -19.26
CA TYR A 27 10.42 -13.98 -18.59
C TYR A 27 8.94 -14.37 -18.57
N ARG A 28 8.68 -15.68 -18.76
CA ARG A 28 7.33 -16.24 -18.80
C ARG A 28 6.79 -16.59 -17.41
N LEU A 29 7.67 -17.04 -16.52
CA LEU A 29 7.31 -17.43 -15.16
C LEU A 29 7.76 -16.38 -14.15
N MET A 30 7.18 -16.46 -12.96
CA MET A 30 7.55 -15.65 -11.83
C MET A 30 7.53 -16.49 -10.55
N LEU A 31 8.56 -16.33 -9.72
CA LEU A 31 8.57 -16.93 -8.40
C LEU A 31 7.54 -16.23 -7.50
N VAL A 32 6.53 -16.99 -7.05
CA VAL A 32 5.43 -16.50 -6.22
C VAL A 32 5.36 -17.24 -4.88
N CYS A 33 4.83 -16.56 -3.88
CA CYS A 33 4.35 -17.13 -2.63
C CYS A 33 2.83 -16.90 -2.61
N CYS A 34 2.08 -17.97 -2.82
CA CYS A 34 0.63 -17.94 -2.76
C CYS A 34 0.19 -17.93 -1.30
N VAL A 35 -0.68 -16.98 -0.94
CA VAL A 35 -1.32 -16.92 0.37
C VAL A 35 -2.82 -17.08 0.21
N ASN A 36 -3.49 -17.65 1.22
CA ASN A 36 -4.95 -17.56 1.31
C ASN A 36 -5.28 -16.12 1.69
N TYR A 37 -5.64 -15.28 0.72
CA TYR A 37 -5.85 -13.86 0.95
C TYR A 37 -7.08 -13.60 1.82
N ASP A 38 -8.12 -14.44 1.75
CA ASP A 38 -9.32 -14.30 2.59
C ASP A 38 -9.04 -14.56 4.08
N SER A 39 -7.95 -15.28 4.39
CA SER A 39 -7.56 -15.58 5.77
C SER A 39 -7.49 -14.31 6.65
N PRO A 40 -8.08 -14.32 7.86
CA PRO A 40 -8.07 -13.14 8.75
C PRO A 40 -6.67 -12.78 9.26
N SER A 41 -5.68 -13.66 9.12
CA SER A 41 -4.28 -13.38 9.46
C SER A 41 -3.60 -12.46 8.45
N VAL A 42 -4.09 -12.42 7.20
CA VAL A 42 -3.65 -11.43 6.21
C VAL A 42 -4.48 -10.17 6.42
N LYS A 43 -3.83 -9.05 6.72
CA LYS A 43 -4.51 -7.76 6.89
C LYS A 43 -4.18 -6.82 5.75
N VAL A 44 -5.14 -5.94 5.45
CA VAL A 44 -4.96 -4.83 4.54
C VAL A 44 -5.15 -3.58 5.35
N GLU A 45 -4.10 -2.78 5.41
CA GLU A 45 -4.09 -1.46 5.99
C GLU A 45 -3.88 -0.43 4.87
N ARG A 46 -3.81 0.83 5.30
CA ARG A 46 -3.64 2.00 4.45
C ARG A 46 -2.34 2.69 4.80
N TRP A 47 -1.94 3.61 3.94
CA TRP A 47 -0.84 4.53 4.20
C TRP A 47 -1.46 5.92 4.36
N PHE A 48 -1.31 6.55 5.51
CA PHE A 48 -1.63 7.98 5.60
C PHE A 48 -0.53 8.77 4.88
N ARG A 49 -0.92 9.89 4.28
CA ARG A 49 0.05 10.73 3.60
C ARG A 49 0.55 11.75 4.60
N ILE A 50 1.85 11.78 4.76
CA ILE A 50 2.53 12.73 5.64
C ILE A 50 2.95 13.89 4.75
N LEU A 51 2.48 15.09 5.04
CA LEU A 51 2.80 16.28 4.25
C LEU A 51 3.90 17.05 4.96
N GLU A 52 5.05 17.19 4.30
CA GLU A 52 6.22 17.93 4.79
C GLU A 52 6.45 19.17 3.91
N GLY A 53 7.05 20.22 4.48
CA GLY A 53 7.37 21.45 3.72
C GLY A 53 6.14 22.33 3.40
N GLY A 54 6.08 22.83 2.16
CA GLY A 54 5.08 23.79 1.66
C GLY A 54 5.67 25.17 1.34
N ASP A 55 5.16 25.82 0.28
CA ASP A 55 5.61 27.14 -0.19
C ASP A 55 5.01 28.33 0.60
N GLY A 56 4.65 28.11 1.87
CA GLY A 56 4.09 29.11 2.78
C GLY A 56 2.56 29.26 2.74
N GLY A 57 1.88 28.64 1.77
CA GLY A 57 0.42 28.43 1.81
C GLY A 57 0.04 27.25 2.70
N THR A 58 -1.25 27.08 2.98
CA THR A 58 -1.80 25.92 3.71
C THR A 58 -2.20 24.79 2.76
N PRO A 59 -2.27 23.53 3.22
CA PRO A 59 -2.73 22.43 2.36
C PRO A 59 -4.19 22.63 1.89
N SER A 60 -5.01 23.32 2.70
CA SER A 60 -6.38 23.67 2.34
C SER A 60 -6.44 24.64 1.17
N GLU A 61 -5.55 25.65 1.13
CA GLU A 61 -5.45 26.59 0.03
C GLU A 61 -5.01 25.92 -1.28
N ALA A 62 -4.16 24.91 -1.21
CA ALA A 62 -3.76 24.12 -2.38
C ALA A 62 -4.92 23.37 -3.05
N LEU A 63 -6.03 23.17 -2.32
CA LEU A 63 -7.25 22.54 -2.82
C LEU A 63 -8.33 23.55 -3.19
N SER A 64 -8.15 24.84 -2.90
CA SER A 64 -9.09 25.90 -3.26
C SER A 64 -9.27 26.01 -4.79
N GLY A 65 -10.52 26.11 -5.24
CA GLY A 65 -10.85 26.23 -6.66
C GLY A 65 -10.85 24.90 -7.43
N SER A 66 -10.72 23.77 -6.74
CA SER A 66 -10.96 22.44 -7.28
C SER A 66 -12.44 22.00 -7.10
N ASP A 67 -12.79 20.82 -7.60
CA ASP A 67 -14.11 20.19 -7.37
C ASP A 67 -14.25 19.60 -5.94
N TYR A 68 -13.33 19.94 -5.02
CA TYR A 68 -13.33 19.45 -3.65
C TYR A 68 -13.83 20.51 -2.67
N GLU A 69 -14.74 20.12 -1.79
CA GLU A 69 -15.20 20.93 -0.65
C GLU A 69 -14.50 20.45 0.62
N LEU A 70 -13.90 21.39 1.36
CA LEU A 70 -13.36 21.12 2.68
C LEU A 70 -14.41 21.45 3.73
N ARG A 71 -14.88 20.41 4.43
CA ARG A 71 -15.88 20.54 5.49
C ARG A 71 -15.25 20.24 6.84
N GLU A 72 -15.23 21.21 7.74
CA GLU A 72 -14.78 21.01 9.12
C GLU A 72 -15.56 19.86 9.76
N ALA A 73 -14.84 18.94 10.38
CA ALA A 73 -15.41 17.73 10.98
C ALA A 73 -14.40 17.14 11.97
N SER A 74 -14.89 16.47 13.01
CA SER A 74 -14.05 15.69 13.92
C SER A 74 -13.41 14.48 13.22
N LEU A 75 -12.36 13.92 13.80
CA LEU A 75 -11.69 12.72 13.24
C LEU A 75 -12.64 11.53 13.10
N ASP A 76 -13.52 11.32 14.08
CA ASP A 76 -14.52 10.25 14.05
C ASP A 76 -15.55 10.45 12.93
N GLU A 77 -15.99 11.69 12.70
CA GLU A 77 -16.89 12.02 11.59
C GLU A 77 -16.20 11.82 10.24
N ILE A 78 -14.93 12.23 10.11
CA ILE A 78 -14.11 12.02 8.89
C ILE A 78 -13.99 10.53 8.58
N GLU A 79 -13.64 9.70 9.57
CA GLU A 79 -13.53 8.26 9.41
C GLU A 79 -14.89 7.64 9.01
N GLY A 80 -15.99 8.07 9.64
CA GLY A 80 -17.34 7.65 9.28
C GLY A 80 -17.70 7.98 7.82
N LEU A 81 -17.38 9.19 7.36
CA LEU A 81 -17.65 9.61 5.98
C LEU A 81 -16.81 8.85 4.96
N MET A 82 -15.53 8.59 5.28
CA MET A 82 -14.64 7.80 4.43
C MET A 82 -15.10 6.34 4.33
N LYS A 83 -15.55 5.77 5.45
CA LYS A 83 -16.14 4.42 5.50
C LYS A 83 -17.41 4.33 4.64
N ASP A 84 -18.26 5.35 4.70
CA ASP A 84 -19.49 5.46 3.90
C ASP A 84 -19.24 5.89 2.45
N ARG A 85 -17.98 6.10 2.03
CA ARG A 85 -17.59 6.58 0.69
C ARG A 85 -18.19 7.97 0.35
N LYS A 86 -18.50 8.77 1.36
CA LYS A 86 -19.02 10.15 1.25
C LYS A 86 -17.92 11.21 1.31
N ALA A 87 -16.75 10.86 1.83
CA ALA A 87 -15.54 11.69 1.76
C ALA A 87 -14.46 10.97 0.96
N ILE A 88 -13.70 11.74 0.19
CA ILE A 88 -12.53 11.26 -0.56
C ILE A 88 -11.37 10.96 0.39
N ALA A 89 -11.16 11.85 1.35
CA ALA A 89 -10.05 11.82 2.31
C ALA A 89 -10.36 12.73 3.50
N GLY A 90 -9.50 12.71 4.51
CA GLY A 90 -9.46 13.69 5.60
C GLY A 90 -8.18 14.49 5.56
N LEU A 91 -8.26 15.81 5.67
CA LEU A 91 -7.10 16.69 5.88
C LEU A 91 -7.03 17.07 7.36
N ILE A 92 -5.95 16.67 8.02
CA ILE A 92 -5.77 16.86 9.45
C ILE A 92 -4.54 17.77 9.64
N THR A 93 -4.72 18.85 10.38
CA THR A 93 -3.68 19.84 10.70
C THR A 93 -3.72 20.14 12.20
N LYS A 94 -2.74 20.88 12.72
CA LYS A 94 -2.77 21.35 14.12
C LYS A 94 -3.92 22.32 14.39
N ASP A 95 -4.36 23.06 13.38
CA ASP A 95 -5.39 24.10 13.52
C ASP A 95 -6.81 23.56 13.35
N GLY A 96 -6.95 22.30 12.93
CA GLY A 96 -8.24 21.64 12.75
C GLY A 96 -8.23 20.52 11.72
N SER A 97 -9.37 19.85 11.60
CA SER A 97 -9.58 18.71 10.71
C SER A 97 -10.77 18.92 9.77
N HIS A 98 -10.58 18.53 8.52
CA HIS A 98 -11.57 18.70 7.46
C HIS A 98 -11.80 17.40 6.71
N ALA A 99 -13.05 17.04 6.47
CA ALA A 99 -13.42 16.06 5.47
C ALA A 99 -13.28 16.69 4.08
N ILE A 100 -12.62 15.98 3.16
CA ILE A 100 -12.55 16.37 1.75
C ILE A 100 -13.72 15.69 1.02
N ILE A 101 -14.76 16.46 0.73
CA ILE A 101 -15.92 16.02 -0.04
C ILE A 101 -15.64 16.30 -1.51
N GLY A 102 -16.01 15.38 -2.39
CA GLY A 102 -15.76 15.52 -3.83
C GLY A 102 -16.70 14.64 -4.64
N PRO A 103 -16.42 14.43 -5.93
CA PRO A 103 -17.16 13.51 -6.77
C PRO A 103 -17.17 12.13 -6.12
N GLY A 104 -18.35 11.68 -5.67
CA GLY A 104 -18.51 10.35 -5.09
C GLY A 104 -18.19 9.25 -6.11
N GLY A 105 -18.02 8.02 -5.63
CA GLY A 105 -17.66 6.91 -6.51
C GLY A 105 -17.34 5.64 -5.74
N ASN A 106 -16.90 4.63 -6.48
CA ASN A 106 -16.31 3.44 -5.87
C ASN A 106 -14.92 3.76 -5.28
N ILE A 107 -14.38 2.85 -4.47
CA ILE A 107 -13.10 3.08 -3.79
C ILE A 107 -11.92 3.32 -4.74
N LYS A 108 -11.94 2.74 -5.96
CA LYS A 108 -10.93 3.01 -6.98
C LYS A 108 -11.00 4.48 -7.37
N GLU A 109 -12.17 4.97 -7.77
CA GLU A 109 -12.36 6.36 -8.17
C GLU A 109 -11.95 7.34 -7.06
N ILE A 110 -12.27 7.00 -5.81
CA ILE A 110 -11.82 7.78 -4.64
C ILE A 110 -10.29 7.84 -4.59
N TYR A 111 -9.58 6.72 -4.75
CA TYR A 111 -8.13 6.71 -4.78
C TYR A 111 -7.52 7.40 -6.01
N ASP A 112 -8.21 7.44 -7.15
CA ASP A 112 -7.81 8.27 -8.29
C ASP A 112 -7.88 9.77 -7.93
N HIS A 113 -8.90 10.17 -7.16
CA HIS A 113 -9.02 11.53 -6.61
C HIS A 113 -7.96 11.84 -5.56
N ILE A 114 -7.63 10.89 -4.68
CA ILE A 114 -6.49 11.02 -3.74
C ILE A 114 -5.19 11.29 -4.52
N GLY A 115 -4.95 10.57 -5.62
CA GLY A 115 -3.78 10.83 -6.46
C GLY A 115 -3.79 12.22 -7.11
N LYS A 116 -4.97 12.80 -7.40
CA LYS A 116 -5.08 14.20 -7.87
C LYS A 116 -4.76 15.18 -6.73
N ILE A 117 -5.25 14.91 -5.52
CA ILE A 117 -4.97 15.70 -4.31
C ILE A 117 -3.46 15.69 -4.01
N GLU A 118 -2.81 14.53 -4.03
CA GLU A 118 -1.36 14.40 -3.84
C GLU A 118 -0.57 15.27 -4.84
N ARG A 119 -0.98 15.27 -6.12
CA ARG A 119 -0.33 16.12 -7.14
C ARG A 119 -0.57 17.62 -6.92
N ALA A 120 -1.75 18.01 -6.47
CA ALA A 120 -2.06 19.41 -6.16
C ALA A 120 -1.21 19.90 -4.99
N LEU A 121 -1.11 19.09 -3.92
CA LEU A 121 -0.27 19.36 -2.76
C LEU A 121 1.21 19.46 -3.14
N ALA A 122 1.71 18.52 -3.95
CA ALA A 122 3.07 18.58 -4.47
C ALA A 122 3.34 19.84 -5.32
N GLY A 123 2.36 20.27 -6.12
CA GLY A 123 2.42 21.52 -6.88
C GLY A 123 2.45 22.79 -6.02
N ALA A 124 2.05 22.70 -4.75
CA ALA A 124 2.12 23.78 -3.75
C ALA A 124 3.36 23.68 -2.82
N GLY A 125 4.34 22.84 -3.19
CA GLY A 125 5.61 22.72 -2.47
C GLY A 125 5.62 21.70 -1.33
N TYR A 126 4.56 20.88 -1.18
CA TYR A 126 4.55 19.82 -0.17
C TYR A 126 5.24 18.55 -0.67
N GLU A 127 6.11 17.98 0.15
CA GLU A 127 6.61 16.63 -0.04
C GLU A 127 5.64 15.62 0.59
N VAL A 128 5.26 14.60 -0.19
CA VAL A 128 4.28 13.59 0.23
C VAL A 128 4.99 12.31 0.66
N GLY A 129 5.16 12.17 1.97
CA GLY A 129 5.61 10.96 2.64
C GLY A 129 4.45 9.99 2.93
N TYR A 130 4.78 8.82 3.47
CA TYR A 130 3.80 7.77 3.81
C TYR A 130 4.10 7.19 5.19
N GLY A 131 3.06 7.03 6.01
CA GLY A 131 3.15 6.42 7.34
C GLY A 131 1.94 5.55 7.67
N THR A 132 2.04 4.79 8.77
CA THR A 132 0.85 4.16 9.36
C THR A 132 -0.07 5.24 9.94
N ASP A 133 -1.33 4.90 10.20
CA ASP A 133 -2.29 5.82 10.83
C ASP A 133 -1.73 6.41 12.13
N GLU A 134 -1.18 5.56 13.00
CA GLU A 134 -0.59 5.94 14.30
C GLU A 134 0.68 6.78 14.14
N ASP A 135 1.61 6.37 13.28
CA ASP A 135 2.86 7.12 13.06
C ASP A 135 2.59 8.51 12.47
N ALA A 136 1.65 8.61 11.52
CA ALA A 136 1.32 9.86 10.86
C ALA A 136 0.67 10.85 11.85
N LEU A 137 -0.29 10.38 12.66
CA LEU A 137 -0.93 11.23 13.67
C LEU A 137 0.04 11.62 14.79
N THR A 138 0.91 10.71 15.22
CA THR A 138 1.95 11.02 16.24
C THR A 138 2.90 12.12 15.76
N LYS A 139 3.34 12.07 14.49
CA LYS A 139 4.17 13.12 13.89
C LYS A 139 3.44 14.46 13.77
N LEU A 140 2.13 14.43 13.52
CA LEU A 140 1.32 15.64 13.48
C LEU A 140 1.23 16.27 14.88
N ASP A 141 0.95 15.46 15.90
CA ASP A 141 0.81 15.91 17.29
C ASP A 141 2.14 16.49 17.82
N SER A 142 3.27 15.82 17.54
CA SER A 142 4.61 16.33 17.89
C SER A 142 4.95 17.62 17.14
N GLY A 143 4.34 17.86 15.99
CA GLY A 143 4.65 18.98 15.09
C GLY A 143 5.84 18.76 14.19
N ASP A 144 6.26 17.50 14.02
CA ASP A 144 7.27 17.14 13.03
C ASP A 144 6.77 17.39 11.60
N VAL A 145 5.44 17.34 11.41
CA VAL A 145 4.79 17.54 10.10
C VAL A 145 3.64 18.53 10.24
N PRO A 146 3.42 19.44 9.26
CA PRO A 146 2.34 20.42 9.31
C PRO A 146 0.94 19.80 9.12
N ALA A 147 0.84 18.69 8.37
CA ALA A 147 -0.45 18.10 8.02
C ALA A 147 -0.35 16.61 7.65
N VAL A 148 -1.49 15.94 7.77
CA VAL A 148 -1.69 14.55 7.38
C VAL A 148 -2.92 14.44 6.49
N LEU A 149 -2.81 13.69 5.40
CA LEU A 149 -3.94 13.27 4.58
C LEU A 149 -4.33 11.84 4.96
N ALA A 150 -5.42 11.72 5.72
CA ALA A 150 -6.08 10.46 6.02
C ALA A 150 -6.84 9.95 4.78
N VAL A 151 -6.80 8.65 4.53
CA VAL A 151 -7.41 8.02 3.35
C VAL A 151 -8.38 6.90 3.77
N PRO A 152 -9.41 6.56 2.98
CA PRO A 152 -10.33 5.48 3.31
C PRO A 152 -9.65 4.11 3.29
N ALA A 153 -10.04 3.21 4.19
CA ALA A 153 -9.61 1.82 4.13
C ALA A 153 -10.19 1.10 2.90
N ILE A 154 -9.34 0.31 2.23
CA ILE A 154 -9.72 -0.57 1.11
C ILE A 154 -9.89 -2.00 1.62
N THR A 155 -11.02 -2.62 1.30
CA THR A 155 -11.28 -4.02 1.64
C THR A 155 -10.55 -4.98 0.69
N LYS A 156 -10.30 -6.21 1.14
CA LYS A 156 -9.71 -7.27 0.29
C LYS A 156 -10.53 -7.52 -0.97
N ARG A 157 -11.85 -7.54 -0.84
CA ARG A 157 -12.77 -7.72 -1.96
C ARG A 157 -12.67 -6.60 -2.98
N GLU A 158 -12.68 -5.35 -2.53
CA GLU A 158 -12.49 -4.20 -3.43
C GLU A 158 -11.16 -4.27 -4.19
N ILE A 159 -10.08 -4.78 -3.55
CA ILE A 159 -8.79 -4.99 -4.19
C ILE A 159 -8.89 -6.04 -5.30
N VAL A 160 -9.49 -7.19 -5.00
CA VAL A 160 -9.66 -8.29 -5.96
C VAL A 160 -10.56 -7.85 -7.11
N ASP A 161 -11.72 -7.26 -6.82
CA ASP A 161 -12.69 -6.79 -7.82
C ASP A 161 -12.04 -5.75 -8.76
N THR A 162 -11.26 -4.81 -8.22
CA THR A 162 -10.53 -3.79 -9.02
C THR A 162 -9.49 -4.45 -9.93
N ALA A 163 -8.73 -5.42 -9.40
CA ALA A 163 -7.69 -6.10 -10.17
C ALA A 163 -8.29 -6.97 -11.29
N LEU A 164 -9.38 -7.69 -11.01
CA LEU A 164 -10.11 -8.49 -11.99
C LEU A 164 -10.77 -7.63 -13.08
N ALA A 165 -11.12 -6.38 -12.75
CA ALA A 165 -11.55 -5.37 -13.72
C ALA A 165 -10.39 -4.79 -14.57
N ASN A 166 -9.16 -5.32 -14.45
CA ASN A 166 -7.94 -4.80 -15.07
C ASN A 166 -7.63 -3.34 -14.72
N GLN A 167 -8.07 -2.90 -13.54
CA GLN A 167 -7.75 -1.58 -13.00
C GLN A 167 -6.67 -1.70 -11.93
N VAL A 168 -5.95 -0.61 -11.72
CA VAL A 168 -4.91 -0.51 -10.68
C VAL A 168 -5.16 0.73 -9.85
N PHE A 169 -4.90 0.63 -8.55
CA PHE A 169 -4.86 1.78 -7.66
C PHE A 169 -3.59 2.60 -7.89
N ILE A 170 -3.61 3.85 -7.41
CA ILE A 170 -2.40 4.67 -7.29
C ILE A 170 -1.34 3.97 -6.41
N PRO A 171 -0.05 4.31 -6.55
CA PRO A 171 0.99 3.81 -5.66
C PRO A 171 0.63 4.02 -4.18
N LYS A 172 1.09 3.11 -3.31
CA LYS A 172 0.88 3.18 -1.86
C LYS A 172 -0.60 3.28 -1.43
N ALA A 173 -1.51 2.73 -2.23
CA ALA A 173 -2.92 2.62 -1.84
C ALA A 173 -3.14 1.60 -0.71
N THR A 174 -2.45 0.46 -0.77
CA THR A 174 -2.61 -0.66 0.16
C THR A 174 -1.32 -0.94 0.93
N ARG A 175 -1.49 -1.41 2.17
CA ARG A 175 -0.43 -1.92 3.04
C ARG A 175 -0.79 -3.33 3.50
N HIS A 176 -0.23 -4.34 2.86
CA HIS A 176 -0.50 -5.73 3.22
C HIS A 176 0.41 -6.20 4.36
N LEU A 177 -0.20 -6.66 5.44
CA LEU A 177 0.48 -7.41 6.51
C LEU A 177 0.27 -8.89 6.27
N ILE A 178 1.34 -9.57 5.85
CA ILE A 178 1.34 -11.00 5.53
C ILE A 178 1.97 -11.74 6.70
N PRO A 179 1.30 -12.69 7.37
CA PRO A 179 1.74 -13.23 8.65
C PRO A 179 3.13 -13.88 8.60
N ALA A 180 3.50 -14.52 7.49
CA ALA A 180 4.79 -15.18 7.32
C ALA A 180 5.36 -14.84 5.94
N ARG A 181 6.43 -14.03 5.91
CA ARG A 181 7.07 -13.63 4.65
C ARG A 181 8.33 -14.47 4.40
N PRO A 182 8.38 -15.25 3.29
CA PRO A 182 9.60 -15.94 2.90
C PRO A 182 10.62 -14.96 2.32
N MET A 183 11.83 -14.99 2.86
CA MET A 183 12.94 -14.12 2.50
C MET A 183 14.14 -14.93 2.02
N SER A 184 14.96 -14.36 1.12
CA SER A 184 16.19 -14.98 0.60
C SER A 184 16.01 -16.38 0.00
N VAL A 185 14.84 -16.62 -0.63
CA VAL A 185 14.61 -17.85 -1.42
C VAL A 185 15.69 -18.00 -2.50
N ASP A 186 16.07 -16.89 -3.14
CA ASP A 186 17.19 -16.78 -4.08
C ASP A 186 17.19 -17.88 -5.16
N ALA A 187 16.01 -18.10 -5.76
CA ALA A 187 15.88 -18.98 -6.92
C ALA A 187 16.62 -18.34 -8.12
N PRO A 188 17.46 -19.11 -8.85
CA PRO A 188 18.07 -18.69 -10.10
C PRO A 188 17.05 -18.17 -11.11
N ILE A 189 17.40 -17.08 -11.79
CA ILE A 189 16.48 -16.41 -12.72
C ILE A 189 16.24 -17.24 -13.98
N GLU A 190 17.17 -18.11 -14.34
CA GLU A 190 17.12 -19.01 -15.48
C GLU A 190 15.92 -19.96 -15.39
N TRP A 191 15.54 -20.38 -14.17
CA TRP A 191 14.38 -21.25 -13.95
C TRP A 191 13.07 -20.61 -14.39
N LEU A 192 13.02 -19.27 -14.47
CA LEU A 192 11.82 -18.57 -14.94
C LEU A 192 11.56 -18.74 -16.45
N THR A 193 12.47 -19.37 -17.17
CA THR A 193 12.33 -19.73 -18.58
C THR A 193 11.87 -21.17 -18.80
N TYR A 194 11.92 -22.01 -17.77
CA TYR A 194 11.68 -23.46 -17.88
C TYR A 194 10.18 -23.76 -17.94
N ASP A 195 9.85 -25.05 -18.03
CA ASP A 195 8.50 -25.51 -17.76
C ASP A 195 8.12 -25.30 -16.27
N PRO A 196 6.87 -24.91 -15.93
CA PRO A 196 6.50 -24.66 -14.53
C PRO A 196 6.72 -25.86 -13.60
N ASP A 197 6.49 -27.09 -14.06
CA ASP A 197 6.63 -28.27 -13.22
C ASP A 197 8.11 -28.54 -12.92
N GLU A 198 8.96 -28.46 -13.95
CA GLU A 198 10.43 -28.57 -13.81
C GLU A 198 10.99 -27.46 -12.90
N ALA A 199 10.56 -26.22 -13.09
CA ALA A 199 10.99 -25.09 -12.26
C ALA A 199 10.59 -25.27 -10.79
N ASN A 200 9.39 -25.80 -10.54
CA ASN A 200 8.92 -26.10 -9.18
C ASN A 200 9.71 -27.25 -8.54
N GLU A 201 10.03 -28.32 -9.28
CA GLU A 201 10.88 -29.41 -8.77
C GLU A 201 12.27 -28.91 -8.35
N LEU A 202 12.89 -28.08 -9.19
CA LEU A 202 14.18 -27.44 -8.88
C LEU A 202 14.08 -26.53 -7.66
N LEU A 203 12.99 -25.75 -7.55
CA LEU A 203 12.72 -24.89 -6.40
C LEU A 203 12.58 -25.70 -5.11
N VAL A 204 11.82 -26.80 -5.11
CA VAL A 204 11.66 -27.67 -3.93
C VAL A 204 13.01 -28.21 -3.49
N LYS A 205 13.81 -28.74 -4.42
CA LYS A 205 15.15 -29.24 -4.11
C LYS A 205 16.03 -28.16 -3.48
N HIS A 206 16.09 -26.98 -4.11
CA HIS A 206 16.87 -25.84 -3.63
C HIS A 206 16.44 -25.38 -2.24
N LEU A 207 15.14 -25.30 -1.99
CA LEU A 207 14.63 -24.92 -0.67
C LEU A 207 14.89 -25.99 0.39
N SER A 208 14.89 -27.28 0.03
CA SER A 208 15.15 -28.39 0.95
C SER A 208 16.58 -28.43 1.49
N GLU A 209 17.51 -27.84 0.75
CA GLU A 209 18.94 -27.76 1.13
C GLU A 209 19.23 -26.56 2.04
N LYS A 210 18.29 -25.62 2.18
CA LYS A 210 18.44 -24.39 2.97
C LYS A 210 18.01 -24.54 4.41
N LYS A 211 18.67 -23.81 5.31
CA LYS A 211 18.22 -23.63 6.70
C LYS A 211 17.24 -22.47 6.77
N ILE A 212 16.23 -22.60 7.61
CA ILE A 212 15.24 -21.54 7.83
C ILE A 212 15.53 -20.86 9.17
N GLU A 213 15.79 -19.57 9.13
CA GLU A 213 15.83 -18.70 10.31
C GLU A 213 14.50 -17.95 10.43
N HIS A 214 13.87 -18.07 11.59
CA HIS A 214 12.67 -17.31 11.92
C HIS A 214 13.06 -16.03 12.66
N LEU A 215 12.63 -14.87 12.15
CA LEU A 215 12.76 -13.60 12.84
C LEU A 215 11.37 -13.08 13.27
N PRO A 216 11.24 -12.60 14.52
CA PRO A 216 9.98 -12.09 15.04
C PRO A 216 9.58 -10.77 14.37
N PRO A 217 8.32 -10.32 14.52
CA PRO A 217 7.83 -9.05 13.96
C PRO A 217 8.68 -7.83 14.33
N GLY A 218 8.66 -6.80 13.48
CA GLY A 218 9.32 -5.51 13.73
C GLY A 218 10.79 -5.47 13.32
N GLN A 219 11.27 -6.44 12.52
CA GLN A 219 12.64 -6.42 12.01
C GLN A 219 12.85 -5.28 11.02
N VAL A 220 14.05 -4.71 11.03
CA VAL A 220 14.52 -3.78 10.01
C VAL A 220 15.62 -4.46 9.21
N LEU A 221 15.33 -4.76 7.95
CA LEU A 221 16.31 -5.24 6.97
C LEU A 221 16.60 -4.11 5.97
N ASP A 222 16.09 -4.21 4.74
CA ASP A 222 16.04 -3.11 3.78
C ASP A 222 14.95 -2.08 4.13
N ARG A 223 13.89 -2.54 4.78
CA ARG A 223 12.81 -1.75 5.37
C ARG A 223 12.34 -2.40 6.66
N ARG A 224 11.47 -1.72 7.38
CA ARG A 224 10.74 -2.31 8.50
C ARG A 224 9.70 -3.31 7.99
N TYR A 225 9.66 -4.48 8.62
CA TYR A 225 8.63 -5.51 8.45
C TYR A 225 7.90 -5.65 9.77
N ASP A 226 6.59 -5.41 9.76
CA ASP A 226 5.76 -5.55 10.97
C ASP A 226 5.25 -6.99 11.14
N GLU A 227 5.52 -7.85 10.16
CA GLU A 227 5.23 -9.28 10.16
C GLU A 227 6.45 -10.18 10.50
N GLU A 228 6.20 -11.47 10.70
CA GLU A 228 7.25 -12.48 10.87
C GLU A 228 7.98 -12.77 9.55
N LEU A 229 9.28 -13.00 9.64
CA LEU A 229 10.13 -13.30 8.50
C LEU A 229 10.72 -14.71 8.60
N TYR A 230 10.69 -15.43 7.49
CA TYR A 230 11.34 -16.74 7.35
C TYR A 230 12.46 -16.63 6.32
N ILE A 231 13.70 -16.50 6.82
CA ILE A 231 14.89 -16.30 5.98
C ILE A 231 15.48 -17.66 5.62
N PHE A 232 15.56 -17.94 4.33
CA PHE A 232 16.21 -19.12 3.78
C PHE A 232 17.73 -18.85 3.61
N LYS A 233 18.55 -19.60 4.35
CA LYS A 233 20.03 -19.52 4.39
C LYS A 233 20.68 -20.72 3.73
#